data_AF-A0A2V9S1N0-F1
#
_entry.id   AF-A0A2V9S1N0-F1
#
_cell.length_a   1.000
_cell.length_b   1.000
_cell.length_c   1.000
_cell.angle_alpha   90.00
_cell.angle_beta   90.00
_cell.angle_gamma   90.00
#
_symmetry.space_group_name_H-M   'P 1'
#
loop_
_entity.id
_entity.type
_entity.pdbx_description
1 polymer ?
#
loop_
_entity_poly.entity_id
_entity_poly.type
_entity_poly.pdbx_seq_one_letter_code
_entity_poly.pdbx_strand_id
1 'polypeptide(L)' 'MQKQATITSKGQITVPREVRRVLGVRSGDKLLFESDGKGIRVRPVRSKSAFSKYRGIGNPEIPSSRKSITKWLRGMRGQ' A
#
# COMPACT_ATOMS: atom_id res chain seq x y z
N MET A 1 -9.98 -16.41 -4.92
CA MET A 1 -8.86 -17.36 -4.82
C MET A 1 -8.83 -17.92 -3.41
N GLN A 2 -8.91 -19.23 -3.23
CA GLN A 2 -8.75 -19.91 -1.95
C GLN A 2 -7.48 -20.76 -2.02
N LYS A 3 -6.55 -20.55 -1.08
CA LYS A 3 -5.32 -21.35 -0.96
C LYS A 3 -5.09 -21.64 0.52
N GLN A 4 -4.72 -22.87 0.83
CA GLN A 4 -4.32 -23.29 2.17
C GLN A 4 -2.79 -23.33 2.28
N ALA A 5 -2.28 -23.10 3.48
CA ALA A 5 -0.87 -23.25 3.80
C ALA A 5 -0.75 -23.95 5.15
N THR A 6 0.21 -24.87 5.24
CA THR A 6 0.47 -25.61 6.48
C THR A 6 1.45 -24.81 7.36
N ILE A 7 1.17 -24.78 8.65
CA ILE A 7 2.10 -24.26 9.65
C ILE A 7 3.21 -25.29 9.85
N THR A 8 4.47 -24.88 9.72
CA THR A 8 5.62 -25.77 9.96
C THR A 8 5.75 -26.10 11.45
N SER A 9 6.54 -27.10 11.80
CA SER A 9 6.84 -27.44 13.21
C SER A 9 7.42 -26.27 14.02
N LYS A 10 8.03 -25.29 13.34
CA LYS A 10 8.58 -24.07 13.94
C LYS A 10 7.57 -22.91 14.02
N GLY A 11 6.30 -23.15 13.71
CA GLY A 11 5.26 -22.13 13.74
C GLY A 11 5.28 -21.16 12.55
N GLN A 12 6.00 -21.47 11.47
CA GLN A 12 6.08 -20.60 10.29
C GLN A 12 4.98 -20.95 9.28
N ILE A 13 4.42 -19.94 8.60
CA ILE A 13 3.48 -20.15 7.50
C ILE A 13 4.19 -19.79 6.19
N THR A 14 4.13 -20.70 5.22
CA THR A 14 4.62 -20.42 3.88
C THR A 14 3.55 -19.70 3.07
N VAL A 15 3.88 -18.55 2.49
CA VAL A 15 2.96 -17.83 1.59
C VAL A 15 3.05 -18.44 0.18
N PRO A 16 1.98 -19.08 -0.35
CA PRO A 16 2.01 -19.68 -1.69
C PRO A 16 2.36 -18.66 -2.77
N ARG A 17 3.01 -19.11 -3.86
CA ARG A 17 3.50 -18.25 -4.95
C ARG A 17 2.43 -17.29 -5.49
N GLU A 18 1.22 -17.79 -5.67
CA GLU A 18 0.08 -17.02 -6.20
C GLU A 18 -0.32 -15.88 -5.24
N VAL A 19 -0.38 -16.17 -3.94
CA VAL A 19 -0.66 -15.19 -2.89
C VAL A 19 0.44 -14.14 -2.81
N ARG A 20 1.72 -14.55 -2.90
CA ARG A 20 2.87 -13.60 -2.95
C ARG A 20 2.76 -12.63 -4.12
N ARG A 21 2.36 -13.12 -5.30
CA ARG A 21 2.19 -12.30 -6.51
C ARG A 21 1.08 -11.27 -6.34
N VAL A 22 -0.07 -11.67 -5.78
CA VAL A 22 -1.20 -10.78 -5.52
C VAL A 22 -0.87 -9.72 -4.46
N LEU A 23 -0.22 -10.12 -3.36
CA LEU A 23 0.24 -9.19 -2.33
C LEU A 23 1.41 -8.29 -2.80
N GLY A 24 2.07 -8.69 -3.89
CA GLY A 24 3.23 -8.00 -4.45
C GLY A 24 4.43 -7.99 -3.50
N VAL A 25 4.65 -9.09 -2.78
CA VAL A 25 5.73 -9.25 -1.80
C VAL A 25 6.84 -10.15 -2.30
N ARG A 26 8.07 -9.86 -1.86
CA ARG A 26 9.30 -10.60 -2.15
C ARG A 26 9.97 -11.04 -0.84
N SER A 27 11.00 -11.88 -0.95
CA SER A 27 11.81 -12.26 0.19
C SER A 27 12.40 -11.00 0.86
N GLY A 28 12.24 -10.89 2.18
CA GLY A 28 12.67 -9.72 2.95
C GLY A 28 11.56 -8.68 3.19
N ASP A 29 10.44 -8.75 2.47
CA ASP A 29 9.29 -7.87 2.73
C ASP A 29 8.58 -8.28 4.02
N LYS A 30 8.05 -7.28 4.74
CA LYS A 30 7.31 -7.48 5.98
C LYS A 30 5.80 -7.55 5.68
N LEU A 31 5.12 -8.48 6.34
CA LEU A 31 3.66 -8.56 6.38
C LEU A 31 3.16 -8.11 7.75
N LEU A 32 2.07 -7.37 7.76
CA LEU A 32 1.32 -7.06 8.97
C LEU A 32 0.10 -7.96 9.05
N PHE A 33 -0.11 -8.51 10.24
CA PHE A 33 -1.27 -9.31 10.60
C PHE A 33 -2.11 -8.46 11.55
N GLU A 34 -3.30 -8.08 11.11
CA GLU A 34 -4.26 -7.33 11.91
C GLU A 34 -5.44 -8.25 12.22
N SER A 35 -5.82 -8.34 13.50
CA SER A 35 -7.03 -9.04 13.89
C SER A 35 -8.18 -8.05 13.85
N ASP A 36 -9.18 -8.32 13.02
CA ASP A 36 -10.50 -7.74 13.15
C ASP A 36 -11.45 -8.78 13.76
N GLY A 37 -12.58 -8.36 14.32
CA GLY A 37 -13.55 -9.29 14.92
C GLY A 37 -14.13 -10.34 13.95
N LYS A 38 -13.75 -10.31 12.67
CA LYS A 38 -14.14 -11.26 11.62
C LYS A 38 -12.99 -12.18 11.19
N GLY A 39 -11.75 -11.93 11.64
CA GLY A 39 -10.60 -12.77 11.36
C GLY A 39 -9.28 -12.01 11.28
N ILE A 40 -8.25 -12.68 10.74
CA ILE A 40 -6.93 -12.08 10.55
C ILE A 40 -6.81 -11.55 9.12
N ARG A 41 -6.55 -10.25 8.99
CA ARG A 41 -6.21 -9.59 7.73
C ARG A 41 -4.69 -9.49 7.60
N VAL A 42 -4.18 -9.87 6.43
CA VAL A 42 -2.74 -9.82 6.13
C VAL A 42 -2.48 -8.78 5.05
N ARG A 43 -1.59 -7.82 5.32
CA ARG A 43 -1.21 -6.78 4.35
C ARG A 43 0.31 -6.55 4.31
N PRO A 44 0.89 -6.21 3.14
CA PRO A 44 2.29 -5.83 3.06
C PRO A 44 2.55 -4.51 3.80
N VAL A 45 3.65 -4.46 4.55
CA VAL A 45 4.16 -3.23 5.15
C VAL A 45 4.99 -2.50 4.10
N ARG A 46 4.43 -1.42 3.54
CA ARG A 46 5.14 -0.58 2.56
C ARG A 46 5.66 0.66 3.29
N SER A 47 6.97 0.77 3.44
CA SER A 47 7.60 1.92 4.12
C SER A 47 7.49 3.22 3.34
N LYS A 48 7.46 3.14 1.99
CA LYS A 48 7.26 4.27 1.08
C LYS A 48 6.41 3.83 -0.10
N SER A 49 5.53 4.71 -0.58
CA SER A 49 4.85 4.51 -1.86
C SER A 49 5.89 4.39 -2.97
N ALA A 50 5.72 3.43 -3.88
CA ALA A 50 6.54 3.32 -5.09
C ALA A 50 6.52 4.62 -5.92
N PHE A 51 5.44 5.39 -5.77
CA PHE A 51 5.25 6.68 -6.42
C PHE A 51 5.74 7.88 -5.61
N SER A 52 6.33 7.65 -4.43
CA SER A 52 6.75 8.76 -3.58
C SER A 52 7.79 9.66 -4.25
N LYS A 53 8.63 9.11 -5.14
CA LYS A 53 9.60 9.89 -5.94
C LYS A 53 8.97 10.70 -7.09
N TYR A 54 7.76 10.33 -7.50
CA TYR A 54 7.03 11.01 -8.58
C TYR A 54 5.99 12.01 -8.04
N ARG A 55 5.83 12.12 -6.71
CA ARG A 55 4.95 13.13 -6.13
C ARG A 55 5.43 14.53 -6.50
N GLY A 56 4.58 15.30 -7.18
CA GLY A 56 4.85 16.68 -7.59
C GLY A 56 5.48 16.84 -8.97
N ILE A 57 5.84 15.75 -9.66
CA ILE A 57 6.31 15.83 -11.05
C ILE A 57 5.13 16.24 -11.94
N GLY A 58 5.29 17.34 -12.68
CA GLY A 58 4.25 17.92 -13.55
C GLY A 58 3.40 19.02 -12.91
N ASN A 59 3.61 19.33 -11.62
CA ASN A 59 2.84 20.33 -10.86
C ASN A 59 3.75 21.45 -10.27
N PRO A 60 4.62 22.12 -11.05
CA PRO A 60 5.56 23.11 -10.50
C PRO A 60 4.86 24.30 -9.82
N GLU A 61 3.65 24.65 -10.23
CA GLU A 61 2.89 25.79 -9.68
C GLU A 61 1.84 25.41 -8.62
N ILE A 62 1.70 24.11 -8.29
CA ILE A 62 0.67 23.65 -7.35
C ILE A 62 1.35 23.29 -6.03
N PRO A 63 1.17 24.10 -4.97
CA PRO A 63 1.82 23.81 -3.70
C PRO A 63 1.23 22.53 -3.08
N SER A 64 2.07 21.76 -2.38
CA SER A 64 1.75 20.41 -1.88
C SER A 64 0.66 20.35 -0.81
N SER A 65 0.28 21.48 -0.21
CA SER A 65 -0.73 21.50 0.85
C SER A 65 -2.15 21.39 0.29
N ARG A 66 -3.03 20.65 0.98
CA ARG A 66 -4.45 20.52 0.61
C ARG A 66 -5.14 21.88 0.42
N LYS A 67 -4.85 22.84 1.31
CA LYS A 67 -5.39 24.20 1.24
C LYS A 67 -4.93 24.91 -0.04
N SER A 68 -3.65 24.75 -0.40
CA SER A 68 -3.06 25.34 -1.60
C SER A 68 -3.60 24.72 -2.88
N ILE A 69 -3.74 23.39 -2.93
CA ILE A 69 -4.37 22.67 -4.05
C ILE A 69 -5.81 23.17 -4.23
N THR A 70 -6.55 23.32 -3.14
CA THR A 70 -7.93 23.82 -3.18
C THR A 70 -8.00 25.25 -3.69
N LYS A 71 -7.07 26.13 -3.28
CA LYS A 71 -6.97 27.51 -3.77
C LYS A 71 -6.64 27.56 -5.26
N TRP A 72 -5.67 26.77 -5.72
CA TRP A 72 -5.31 26.65 -7.14
C TRP A 72 -6.48 26.13 -7.99
N LEU A 73 -7.14 25.05 -7.54
CA LEU A 73 -8.35 24.51 -8.18
C LEU A 73 -9.51 25.51 -8.25
N ARG A 74 -9.61 26.44 -7.29
CA ARG A 74 -10.60 27.52 -7.31
C ARG A 74 -10.24 28.61 -8.32
N GLY A 75 -8.96 28.97 -8.43
CA GLY A 75 -8.48 29.95 -9.41
C GLY A 75 -8.66 29.48 -10.86
N MET A 76 -8.49 28.18 -11.13
CA MET A 76 -8.69 27.62 -12.47
C MET A 76 -10.14 27.56 -12.93
N ARG A 77 -11.12 27.60 -12.01
CA ARG A 77 -12.54 27.45 -12.38
C ARG A 77 -13.12 28.70 -13.03
N GLY A 78 -12.35 29.80 -13.10
CA GLY A 78 -12.86 31.10 -13.52
C GLY A 78 -13.94 31.61 -12.55
N GLN A 79 -14.08 32.93 -12.46
CA GLN A 79 -15.42 33.48 -12.38
C GLN A 79 -15.97 33.52 -13.81
#